data_AF-A0A9P5XTF1-F1
#
_entry.id   AF-A0A9P5XTF1-F1
#
_cell.length_a   1.000
_cell.length_b   1.000
_cell.length_c   1.000
_cell.angle_alpha   90.00
_cell.angle_beta   90.00
_cell.angle_gamma   90.00
#
_symmetry.space_group_name_H-M   'P 1'
#
loop_
_entity.id
_entity.type
_entity.pdbx_description
1 polymer ?
#
loop_
_entity_poly.entity_id
_entity_poly.type
_entity_poly.pdbx_seq_one_letter_code
_entity_poly.pdbx_strand_id
1 'polypeptide(L)' 'MPGKKRCQFQLDTDSQCNSAALRIVGQCPHCRAQFCGAHRLPEHHSCTNLEDCRQQAFDRNKNKLESERTVASKMATA' A
#
# COMPACT_ATOMS: atom_id res chain seq x y z
N MET A 1 -9.17 -7.13 29.33
CA MET A 1 -9.03 -7.85 28.04
C MET A 1 -8.90 -6.81 26.93
N PRO A 2 -7.84 -6.80 26.10
CA PRO A 2 -7.73 -5.82 25.02
C PRO A 2 -8.92 -5.99 24.07
N GLY A 3 -9.70 -4.91 23.88
CA GLY A 3 -10.92 -4.91 23.09
C GLY A 3 -10.67 -5.41 21.66
N LYS A 4 -11.59 -6.22 21.15
CA LYS A 4 -11.55 -6.72 19.76
C LYS A 4 -11.59 -5.51 18.83
N LYS A 5 -10.54 -5.31 18.02
CA LYS A 5 -10.52 -4.20 17.07
C LYS A 5 -11.56 -4.45 15.98
N ARG A 6 -12.26 -3.38 15.59
CA ARG A 6 -13.29 -3.39 14.55
C ARG A 6 -12.69 -3.05 13.19
N CYS A 7 -13.40 -3.43 12.13
CA CYS A 7 -13.09 -3.03 10.77
C CYS A 7 -13.09 -1.50 10.66
N GLN A 8 -12.03 -0.95 10.07
CA GLN A 8 -11.85 0.49 9.84
C GLN A 8 -12.30 0.93 8.45
N PHE A 9 -13.17 0.12 7.81
CA PHE A 9 -13.76 0.49 6.53
C PHE A 9 -14.86 1.53 6.77
N GLN A 10 -14.75 2.68 6.09
CA GLN A 10 -15.76 3.74 6.14
C GLN A 10 -16.08 4.18 7.59
N LEU A 11 -15.03 4.41 8.38
CA LEU A 11 -15.17 5.06 9.69
C LEU A 11 -15.82 6.44 9.46
N ASP A 12 -16.86 6.76 10.23
CA ASP A 12 -17.61 8.04 10.15
C ASP A 12 -18.56 8.20 8.95
N THR A 13 -18.89 7.09 8.26
CA THR A 13 -19.90 7.09 7.18
C THR A 13 -21.02 6.10 7.47
N ASP A 14 -22.19 6.28 6.85
CA ASP A 14 -23.38 5.41 7.01
C ASP A 14 -23.08 3.92 6.72
N SER A 15 -22.12 3.68 5.82
CA SER A 15 -21.65 2.34 5.43
C SER A 15 -20.53 1.79 6.33
N GLN A 16 -20.42 2.26 7.58
CA GLN A 16 -19.40 1.79 8.52
C GLN A 16 -19.53 0.27 8.77
N CYS A 17 -18.46 -0.47 8.48
CA CYS A 17 -18.46 -1.91 8.72
C CYS A 17 -18.32 -2.24 10.21
N ASN A 18 -19.35 -2.85 10.81
CA ASN A 18 -19.35 -3.27 12.22
C ASN A 18 -18.69 -4.66 12.45
N SER A 19 -18.07 -5.25 11.44
CA SER A 19 -17.42 -6.56 11.57
C SER A 19 -16.15 -6.49 12.44
N ALA A 20 -15.83 -7.59 13.13
CA ALA A 20 -14.57 -7.72 13.85
C ALA A 20 -13.39 -7.75 12.86
N ALA A 21 -12.32 -7.01 13.17
CA ALA A 21 -11.10 -7.07 12.39
C ALA A 21 -10.34 -8.38 12.67
N LEU A 22 -9.71 -8.92 11.62
CA LEU A 22 -8.86 -10.10 11.74
C LEU A 22 -7.50 -9.69 12.34
N ARG A 23 -7.11 -10.32 13.47
CA ARG A 23 -5.89 -9.93 14.20
C ARG A 23 -4.58 -10.16 13.43
N ILE A 24 -4.54 -11.18 12.57
CA ILE A 24 -3.31 -11.58 11.86
C ILE A 24 -3.35 -11.08 10.41
N VAL A 25 -4.44 -11.37 9.70
CA VAL A 25 -4.58 -11.12 8.26
C VAL A 25 -5.46 -9.90 7.93
N GLY A 26 -5.94 -9.18 8.94
CA GLY A 26 -6.81 -8.01 8.75
C GLY A 26 -6.05 -6.71 8.57
N GLN A 27 -4.74 -6.69 8.75
CA GLN A 27 -3.95 -5.47 8.58
C GLN A 27 -3.57 -5.27 7.10
N CYS A 28 -3.98 -4.15 6.52
CA CYS A 28 -3.54 -3.78 5.16
C CYS A 28 -2.07 -3.35 5.19
N PRO A 29 -1.21 -3.87 4.28
CA PRO A 29 0.22 -3.52 4.28
C PRO A 29 0.50 -2.07 3.86
N HIS A 30 -0.44 -1.43 3.15
CA HIS A 30 -0.27 -0.06 2.64
C HIS A 30 -0.65 0.98 3.70
N CYS A 31 -1.88 0.92 4.22
CA CYS A 31 -2.39 1.90 5.18
C CYS A 31 -2.26 1.47 6.65
N ARG A 32 -1.81 0.24 6.93
CA ARG A 32 -1.71 -0.38 8.28
C ARG A 32 -3.02 -0.39 9.09
N ALA A 33 -4.14 -0.06 8.45
CA ALA A 33 -5.48 -0.14 9.03
C ALA A 33 -5.95 -1.60 9.13
N GLN A 34 -6.91 -1.83 10.03
CA GLN A 34 -7.42 -3.17 10.36
C GLN A 34 -8.81 -3.37 9.78
N PHE A 35 -9.01 -4.51 9.14
CA PHE A 35 -10.20 -4.85 8.37
C PHE A 35 -10.70 -6.26 8.69
N CYS A 36 -11.96 -6.53 8.37
CA CYS A 36 -12.57 -7.84 8.44
C CYS A 36 -12.22 -8.71 7.21
N GLY A 37 -12.67 -9.96 7.19
CA GLY A 37 -12.38 -10.91 6.09
C GLY A 37 -12.83 -10.43 4.70
N ALA A 38 -13.90 -9.64 4.63
CA ALA A 38 -14.39 -9.02 3.41
C ALA A 38 -13.56 -7.81 2.99
N HIS A 39 -13.20 -6.92 3.93
CA HIS A 39 -12.52 -5.66 3.63
C HIS A 39 -10.98 -5.72 3.66
N ARG A 40 -10.38 -6.91 3.85
CA ARG A 40 -8.92 -7.07 3.92
C ARG A 40 -8.18 -6.68 2.63
N LEU A 41 -8.86 -6.78 1.49
CA LEU A 41 -8.30 -6.48 0.18
C LEU A 41 -8.32 -4.96 -0.07
N PRO A 42 -7.23 -4.38 -0.62
CA PRO A 42 -7.17 -2.95 -0.97
C PRO A 42 -8.31 -2.49 -1.89
N GLU A 43 -8.73 -3.36 -2.80
CA GLU A 43 -9.86 -3.18 -3.74
C GLU A 43 -11.18 -2.94 -2.98
N HIS A 44 -11.38 -3.65 -1.87
CA HIS A 44 -12.63 -3.66 -1.13
C HIS A 44 -12.77 -2.48 -0.17
N HIS A 45 -11.65 -1.92 0.32
CA HIS A 45 -11.67 -0.77 1.21
C HIS A 45 -11.23 0.54 0.55
N SER A 46 -11.07 0.53 -0.78
CA SER A 46 -10.61 1.68 -1.58
C SER A 46 -9.39 2.34 -0.94
N CYS A 47 -8.31 1.57 -0.78
CA CYS A 47 -7.12 2.02 -0.05
C CYS A 47 -6.52 3.31 -0.66
N THR A 48 -6.58 4.43 0.05
CA THR A 48 -6.02 5.71 -0.42
C THR A 48 -4.50 5.68 -0.60
N ASN A 49 -3.80 4.79 0.13
CA ASN A 49 -2.34 4.70 0.10
C ASN A 49 -1.81 3.79 -1.03
N LEU A 50 -2.69 3.21 -1.86
CA LEU A 50 -2.28 2.40 -3.00
C LEU A 50 -1.59 3.25 -4.08
N GLU A 51 -2.12 4.44 -4.33
CA GLU A 51 -1.58 5.37 -5.33
C GLU A 51 -0.22 5.93 -4.90
N ASP A 52 -0.10 6.34 -3.64
CA ASP A 52 1.18 6.80 -3.07
C ASP A 52 2.26 5.71 -3.10
N CYS A 53 1.89 4.49 -2.70
CA CYS A 53 2.80 3.34 -2.75
C CYS A 53 3.26 3.04 -4.19
N ARG A 54 2.37 3.19 -5.18
CA ARG A 54 2.70 3.03 -6.61
C ARG A 54 3.68 4.11 -7.07
N GLN A 55 3.43 5.36 -6.70
CA GLN A 55 4.30 6.48 -7.07
C GLN A 55 5.70 6.32 -6.46
N GLN A 56 5.78 5.89 -5.19
CA GLN A 56 7.04 5.64 -4.51
C GLN A 56 7.82 4.47 -5.12
N ALA A 57 7.14 3.40 -5.55
CA ALA A 57 7.75 2.28 -6.27
C ALA A 57 8.26 2.70 -7.66
N PHE A 58 7.53 3.59 -8.33
CA PHE A 58 7.92 4.15 -9.62
C PHE A 58 9.16 5.04 -9.49
N ASP A 59 9.19 5.95 -8.52
CA ASP A 59 10.34 6.82 -8.25
C ASP A 59 11.59 6.00 -7.91
N ARG A 60 11.46 4.97 -7.07
CA ARG A 60 12.57 4.04 -6.77
C ARG A 60 13.08 3.30 -8.00
N ASN A 61 12.19 2.83 -8.88
CA ASN A 61 12.59 2.20 -10.14
C ASN A 61 13.26 3.20 -11.08
N LYS A 62 12.71 4.40 -11.20
CA LYS A 62 13.29 5.48 -12.01
C LYS A 62 14.70 5.80 -11.53
N ASN A 63 14.90 6.01 -10.23
CA ASN A 63 16.20 6.28 -9.64
C ASN A 63 17.20 5.13 -9.85
N LYS A 64 16.76 3.88 -9.72
CA LYS A 64 17.60 2.71 -10.06
C LYS A 64 17.97 2.67 -11.54
N LEU A 65 16.98 2.82 -12.43
CA LEU A 65 17.21 2.84 -13.88
C LEU A 65 18.14 3.97 -14.31
N GLU A 66 18.01 5.15 -13.73
CA GLU A 66 18.90 6.28 -14.00
C GLU A 66 20.30 6.04 -13.44
N SER A 67 20.42 5.41 -12.25
CA SER A 67 21.71 5.05 -11.64
C SER A 67 22.43 3.92 -12.38
N GLU A 68 21.70 2.97 -12.94
CA GLU A 68 22.22 1.83 -13.70
C GLU A 68 22.26 2.12 -15.21
N ARG A 69 21.88 3.34 -15.63
CA ARG A 69 21.96 3.78 -17.02
C ARG A 69 23.40 3.68 -17.49
N THR A 70 23.68 2.70 -18.33
CA THR A 70 24.97 2.59 -19.03
C THR A 70 25.13 3.80 -19.95
N VAL A 71 25.90 4.80 -19.51
CA VAL A 71 26.41 5.83 -20.41
C VAL A 71 27.48 5.17 -21.28
N ALA A 72 27.27 5.17 -22.60
CA ALA A 72 28.26 4.68 -23.53
C ALA A 72 29.57 5.44 -23.27
N SER A 73 30.61 4.74 -22.80
CA SER A 73 31.95 5.28 -22.67
C SER A 73 32.34 5.84 -24.03
N LYS A 74 32.54 7.16 -24.12
CA LYS A 74 33.10 7.79 -25.33
C LYS A 74 34.49 7.18 -25.52
N MET A 75 34.60 6.16 -26.37
CA MET A 75 35.91 5.72 -26.84
C MET A 75 36.44 6.85 -27.72
N ALA A 76 37.38 7.63 -27.17
CA ALA A 76 38.21 8.50 -27.98
C ALA A 76 39.13 7.58 -28.79
N THR A 77 38.76 7.36 -30.05
CA THR A 77 39.64 6.72 -31.04
C THR A 77 40.84 7.65 -31.24
N ALA A 78 42.02 7.10 -31.00
CA ALA A 78 43.33 7.71 -31.19
C ALA A 78 43.69 7.84 -32.69
#